data_AF-A0A3B0YHP8-F1
#
_entry.id   AF-A0A3B0YHP8-F1
#
_cell.length_a   1.000
_cell.length_b   1.000
_cell.length_c   1.000
_cell.angle_alpha   90.00
_cell.angle_beta   90.00
_cell.angle_gamma   90.00
#
_symmetry.space_group_name_H-M   'P 1'
#
loop_
_entity.id
_entity.type
_entity.pdbx_description
1 polymer ?
#
loop_
_entity_poly.entity_id
_entity_poly.type
_entity_poly.pdbx_seq_one_letter_code
_entity_poly.pdbx_strand_id
1 'polypeptide(L)'
;MNFLKSIVLLLLTAVPFQSTSLLAVGETPVQTKINNIAAAKALLGTHKMTHQVISWAYFGSVTINNQQGIYYLKGTHVGRSKGGKENTDLFKINGQITEINNNYFKFVGTMTTQFKSDKNKRCKKTGTFYFRYRQGKSRSWRLLNEQHTCSNHVVLIDIYVNKRWAPRRYGKLLTQSEQWGIGLLVNKNASTIDNFTIPSTVSESMKFKILFPITGLVKLYDKPDGVIIGSANINVTGEKPSFDNLTIKQMDTRFIRVAKALLVERDNSVFKLTVHANDIVELRRNLYAVKVYDQRDGYLKVFPQSIKYSAWVSIADLNQRGVVYKSWRQYMLDEKKQSFYPSLVGINVRSIFNVTGKKLTTIKGKSYQIKLSGESKGNWLKVKVTRMSADCLKEFEEWDGWIKALDDKGFPNIWVDDTNC
;
A
#
# COMPACT_ATOMS: atom_id res chain seq x y z
N MET A 1 -96.22 -5.80 49.71
CA MET A 1 -95.11 -5.62 50.66
C MET A 1 -93.81 -5.86 49.93
N ASN A 2 -92.96 -4.83 49.98
CA ASN A 2 -91.58 -4.61 49.48
C ASN A 2 -90.67 -5.88 49.42
N PHE A 3 -89.65 -6.01 48.57
CA PHE A 3 -88.55 -5.07 48.28
C PHE A 3 -87.81 -5.46 46.99
N LEU A 4 -87.32 -4.43 46.26
CA LEU A 4 -86.32 -4.52 45.19
C LEU A 4 -84.98 -5.13 45.67
N LYS A 5 -84.22 -5.76 44.76
CA LYS A 5 -82.78 -5.52 44.61
C LYS A 5 -82.23 -6.02 43.26
N SER A 6 -81.66 -5.08 42.52
CA SER A 6 -80.92 -5.24 41.26
C SER A 6 -79.63 -6.02 41.46
N ILE A 7 -79.27 -6.88 40.50
CA ILE A 7 -77.95 -7.49 40.37
C ILE A 7 -77.30 -6.96 39.08
N VAL A 8 -76.17 -6.28 39.26
CA VAL A 8 -75.25 -5.82 38.21
C VAL A 8 -74.29 -6.96 37.90
N LEU A 9 -74.26 -7.42 36.64
CA LEU A 9 -73.35 -8.45 36.16
C LEU A 9 -72.04 -7.78 35.68
N LEU A 10 -70.95 -8.00 36.43
CA LEU A 10 -69.60 -7.52 36.09
C LEU A 10 -68.91 -8.55 35.18
N LEU A 11 -68.64 -8.17 33.93
CA LEU A 11 -67.83 -8.95 32.97
C LEU A 11 -66.33 -8.77 33.29
N LEU A 12 -65.66 -9.81 33.79
CA LEU A 12 -64.20 -9.88 33.86
C LEU A 12 -63.65 -10.25 32.47
N THR A 13 -63.01 -9.29 31.80
CA THR A 13 -62.15 -9.55 30.63
C THR A 13 -60.75 -9.92 31.11
N ALA A 14 -60.36 -11.20 30.96
CA ALA A 14 -58.99 -11.64 31.17
C ALA A 14 -58.11 -11.14 30.01
N VAL A 15 -57.19 -10.22 30.30
CA VAL A 15 -56.17 -9.75 29.35
C VAL A 15 -54.98 -10.72 29.43
N PRO A 16 -54.60 -11.41 28.33
CA PRO A 16 -53.39 -12.23 28.34
C PRO A 16 -52.15 -11.34 28.37
N PHE A 17 -51.40 -11.42 29.47
CA PHE A 17 -50.05 -10.88 29.59
C PHE A 17 -49.14 -11.63 28.59
N GLN A 18 -48.92 -11.06 27.41
CA GLN A 18 -47.86 -11.53 26.53
C GLN A 18 -46.51 -11.07 27.10
N SER A 19 -45.77 -12.00 27.69
CA SER A 19 -44.38 -11.79 28.06
C SER A 19 -43.54 -11.60 26.79
N THR A 20 -43.33 -10.35 26.37
CA THR A 20 -42.38 -10.02 25.32
C THR A 20 -40.98 -10.29 25.83
N SER A 21 -40.45 -11.47 25.52
CA SER A 21 -39.04 -11.78 25.66
C SER A 21 -38.29 -10.95 24.63
N LEU A 22 -37.60 -9.89 25.08
CA LEU A 22 -36.62 -9.19 24.25
C LEU A 22 -35.49 -10.18 23.94
N LEU A 23 -35.57 -10.84 22.79
CA LEU A 23 -34.42 -11.57 22.25
C LEU A 23 -33.39 -10.52 21.85
N ALA A 24 -32.35 -10.37 22.67
CA ALA A 24 -31.14 -9.70 22.25
C ALA A 24 -30.62 -10.42 21.01
N VAL A 25 -30.71 -9.78 19.85
CA VAL A 25 -30.10 -10.24 18.60
C VAL A 25 -28.59 -10.21 18.80
N GLY A 26 -28.04 -11.30 19.33
CA GLY A 26 -26.62 -11.56 19.26
C GLY A 26 -26.29 -11.81 17.79
N GLU A 27 -25.54 -10.91 17.16
CA GLU A 27 -25.00 -11.13 15.83
C GLU A 27 -24.32 -12.51 15.81
N THR A 28 -24.81 -13.40 14.95
CA THR A 28 -24.20 -14.72 14.77
C THR A 28 -22.73 -14.53 14.37
N PRO A 29 -21.79 -15.21 15.05
CA PRO A 29 -20.37 -15.01 14.78
C PRO A 29 -20.05 -15.39 13.33
N VAL A 30 -19.60 -14.40 12.55
CA VAL A 30 -19.26 -14.54 11.14
C VAL A 30 -17.93 -15.28 11.01
N GLN A 31 -17.74 -16.16 10.03
CA GLN A 31 -16.43 -16.79 9.83
C GLN A 31 -15.31 -15.75 9.64
N THR A 32 -14.13 -16.03 10.19
CA THR A 32 -12.97 -15.17 10.02
C THR A 32 -12.50 -15.22 8.57
N LYS A 33 -12.46 -14.07 7.91
CA LYS A 33 -11.90 -13.98 6.55
C LYS A 33 -10.38 -14.13 6.59
N ILE A 34 -9.86 -15.27 6.13
CA ILE A 34 -8.42 -15.57 6.10
C ILE A 34 -7.85 -15.27 4.72
N ASN A 35 -7.16 -14.13 4.59
CA ASN A 35 -6.44 -13.77 3.36
C ASN A 35 -4.98 -14.24 3.39
N ASN A 36 -4.47 -14.69 4.55
CA ASN A 36 -3.12 -15.23 4.69
C ASN A 36 -3.05 -16.37 5.73
N ILE A 37 -2.89 -17.60 5.24
CA ILE A 37 -2.85 -18.82 6.07
C ILE A 37 -1.65 -18.82 7.03
N ALA A 38 -0.49 -18.33 6.60
CA ALA A 38 0.72 -18.30 7.44
C ALA A 38 0.61 -17.32 8.61
N ALA A 39 -0.04 -16.16 8.40
CA ALA A 39 -0.36 -15.21 9.45
C ALA A 39 -1.42 -15.76 10.40
N ALA A 40 -2.46 -16.42 9.87
CA ALA A 40 -3.48 -17.07 10.69
C ALA A 40 -2.89 -18.16 11.59
N LYS A 41 -1.98 -18.98 11.06
CA LYS A 41 -1.26 -20.00 11.84
C LYS A 41 -0.39 -19.39 12.94
N ALA A 42 0.25 -18.26 12.66
CA ALA A 42 1.13 -17.59 13.63
C ALA A 42 0.39 -16.82 14.73
N LEU A 43 -0.87 -16.45 14.48
CA LEU A 43 -1.73 -15.86 15.50
C LEU A 43 -2.22 -16.91 16.51
N LEU A 44 -2.33 -18.18 16.15
CA LEU A 44 -2.84 -19.20 17.07
C LEU A 44 -1.95 -19.41 18.30
N GLY A 45 -2.59 -19.73 19.41
CA GLY A 45 -1.94 -20.06 20.68
C GLY A 45 -1.76 -18.85 21.59
N THR A 46 -0.85 -19.02 22.56
CA THR A 46 -0.60 -18.04 23.61
C THR A 46 0.60 -17.17 23.29
N HIS A 47 0.40 -15.86 23.36
CA HIS A 47 1.40 -14.84 23.04
C HIS A 47 1.64 -13.92 24.24
N LYS A 48 2.85 -13.34 24.28
CA LYS A 48 3.15 -12.25 25.21
C LYS A 48 2.47 -10.98 24.73
N MET A 49 1.99 -10.15 25.65
CA MET A 49 1.36 -8.88 25.33
C MET A 49 1.87 -7.77 26.25
N THR A 50 2.06 -6.56 25.74
CA THR A 50 2.29 -5.36 26.56
C THR A 50 1.18 -4.35 26.38
N HIS A 51 0.94 -3.61 27.45
CA HIS A 51 0.14 -2.40 27.47
C HIS A 51 1.02 -1.31 28.08
N GLN A 52 1.28 -0.24 27.34
CA GLN A 52 2.29 0.76 27.68
C GLN A 52 2.14 1.37 29.07
N VAL A 53 0.91 1.59 29.53
CA VAL A 53 0.64 2.16 30.86
C VAL A 53 1.05 1.20 31.99
N ILE A 54 0.94 -0.11 31.79
CA ILE A 54 1.21 -1.12 32.84
C ILE A 54 2.71 -1.41 32.92
N SER A 55 3.32 -1.79 31.79
CA SER A 55 4.75 -2.08 31.73
C SER A 55 5.26 -2.32 30.31
N TRP A 56 6.53 -2.00 30.11
CA TRP A 56 7.37 -2.50 29.01
C TRP A 56 8.31 -3.63 29.42
N ALA A 57 8.50 -3.86 30.73
CA ALA A 57 9.52 -4.75 31.26
C ALA A 57 8.99 -6.17 31.53
N TYR A 58 7.70 -6.29 31.85
CA TYR A 58 7.02 -7.58 31.99
C TYR A 58 5.78 -7.62 31.11
N PHE A 59 5.31 -8.84 30.86
CA PHE A 59 4.29 -9.12 29.85
C PHE A 59 3.03 -9.65 30.50
N GLY A 60 1.89 -9.21 29.97
CA GLY A 60 0.65 -9.97 30.04
C GLY A 60 0.62 -11.09 29.02
N SER A 61 -0.53 -11.72 28.88
CA SER A 61 -0.76 -12.83 27.96
C SER A 61 -2.02 -12.59 27.13
N VAL A 62 -1.98 -13.02 25.88
CA VAL A 62 -3.14 -13.11 25.00
C VAL A 62 -3.17 -14.50 24.37
N THR A 63 -4.35 -15.12 24.38
CA THR A 63 -4.59 -16.42 23.75
C THR A 63 -5.52 -16.21 22.56
N ILE A 64 -5.17 -16.81 21.43
CA ILE A 64 -5.98 -16.78 20.22
C ILE A 64 -6.29 -18.22 19.81
N ASN A 65 -7.58 -18.53 19.73
CA ASN A 65 -8.08 -19.87 19.41
C ASN A 65 -8.94 -19.84 18.15
N ASN A 66 -8.93 -20.92 17.38
CA ASN A 66 -9.82 -21.12 16.23
C ASN A 66 -10.87 -22.17 16.59
N GLN A 67 -12.14 -21.80 16.53
CA GLN A 67 -13.29 -22.68 16.67
C GLN A 67 -14.04 -22.70 15.34
N GLN A 68 -13.89 -23.79 14.58
CA GLN A 68 -14.62 -24.01 13.31
C GLN A 68 -14.49 -22.85 12.29
N GLY A 69 -13.30 -22.24 12.19
CA GLY A 69 -13.03 -21.14 11.27
C GLY A 69 -13.27 -19.74 11.86
N ILE A 70 -13.64 -19.66 13.13
CA ILE A 70 -13.83 -18.39 13.86
C ILE A 70 -12.68 -18.22 14.86
N TYR A 71 -11.94 -17.13 14.70
CA TYR A 71 -10.81 -16.80 15.55
C TYR A 71 -11.23 -15.89 16.70
N TYR A 72 -11.00 -16.32 17.94
CA TYR A 72 -11.26 -15.54 19.14
C TYR A 72 -9.96 -15.11 19.79
N LEU A 73 -9.91 -13.86 20.25
CA LEU A 73 -8.77 -13.27 20.95
C LEU A 73 -9.20 -12.90 22.37
N LYS A 74 -8.47 -13.40 23.36
CA LYS A 74 -8.67 -13.08 24.78
C LYS A 74 -7.34 -12.84 25.46
N GLY A 75 -7.16 -11.68 26.10
CA GLY A 75 -5.91 -11.32 26.75
C GLY A 75 -6.09 -10.50 28.02
N THR A 76 -5.08 -10.58 28.89
CA THR A 76 -5.02 -9.90 30.17
C THR A 76 -3.59 -9.44 30.46
N HIS A 77 -3.42 -8.22 30.97
CA HIS A 77 -2.17 -7.72 31.54
C HIS A 77 -2.49 -7.05 32.88
N VAL A 78 -1.84 -7.50 33.95
CA VAL A 78 -2.03 -7.00 35.31
C VAL A 78 -0.78 -6.33 35.82
N GLY A 79 -0.94 -5.23 36.54
CA GLY A 79 0.12 -4.54 37.25
C GLY A 79 0.75 -5.41 38.32
N ARG A 80 2.06 -5.36 38.46
CA ARG A 80 2.77 -6.01 39.58
C ARG A 80 2.88 -5.04 40.75
N SER A 81 2.52 -5.50 41.94
CA SER A 81 2.80 -4.83 43.20
C SER A 81 4.32 -4.70 43.39
N LYS A 82 4.80 -3.53 43.83
CA LYS A 82 6.22 -3.29 44.17
C LYS A 82 6.29 -2.76 45.60
N GLY A 83 7.19 -3.34 46.41
CA GLY A 83 7.46 -2.87 47.77
C GLY A 83 6.23 -2.86 48.68
N GLY A 84 5.39 -3.90 48.64
CA GLY A 84 4.21 -4.04 49.50
C GLY A 84 2.99 -3.17 49.11
N LYS A 85 3.10 -2.30 48.10
CA LYS A 85 1.97 -1.52 47.60
C LYS A 85 1.21 -2.29 46.53
N GLU A 86 -0.10 -2.50 46.76
CA GLU A 86 -0.99 -3.15 45.80
C GLU A 86 -1.05 -2.35 44.49
N ASN A 87 -0.87 -3.04 43.37
CA ASN A 87 -1.08 -2.49 42.04
C ASN A 87 -2.36 -3.07 41.44
N THR A 88 -3.33 -2.19 41.20
CA THR A 88 -4.66 -2.50 40.68
C THR A 88 -4.78 -2.28 39.17
N ASP A 89 -3.66 -1.98 38.49
CA ASP A 89 -3.64 -1.76 37.05
C ASP A 89 -4.03 -3.05 36.30
N LEU A 90 -4.95 -2.93 35.36
CA LEU A 90 -5.50 -4.04 34.61
C LEU A 90 -5.83 -3.60 33.19
N PHE A 91 -5.46 -4.44 32.24
CA PHE A 91 -5.95 -4.38 30.87
C PHE A 91 -6.51 -5.76 30.48
N LYS A 92 -7.70 -5.78 29.90
CA LYS A 92 -8.34 -6.95 29.30
C LYS A 92 -8.75 -6.64 27.87
N ILE A 93 -8.60 -7.62 26.98
CA ILE A 93 -9.09 -7.57 25.61
C ILE A 93 -9.83 -8.88 25.30
N ASN A 94 -11.01 -8.79 24.71
CA ASN A 94 -11.82 -9.96 24.39
C ASN A 94 -12.71 -9.71 23.17
N GLY A 95 -12.72 -10.63 22.22
CA GLY A 95 -13.57 -10.54 21.04
C GLY A 95 -13.14 -11.47 19.92
N GLN A 96 -13.59 -11.15 18.71
CA GLN A 96 -13.38 -11.95 17.52
C GLN A 96 -12.41 -11.28 16.55
N ILE A 97 -11.52 -12.05 15.94
CA ILE A 97 -10.75 -11.62 14.77
C ILE A 97 -11.61 -11.90 13.54
N THR A 98 -12.06 -10.86 12.86
CA THR A 98 -12.97 -10.98 11.71
C THR A 98 -12.21 -11.07 10.38
N GLU A 99 -10.96 -10.63 10.34
CA GLU A 99 -10.14 -10.66 9.12
C GLU A 99 -8.65 -10.83 9.45
N ILE A 100 -7.94 -11.72 8.77
CA ILE A 100 -6.50 -11.95 8.93
C ILE A 100 -5.79 -11.74 7.58
N ASN A 101 -4.90 -10.75 7.53
CA ASN A 101 -4.06 -10.44 6.39
C ASN A 101 -2.59 -10.69 6.70
N ASN A 102 -1.72 -10.44 5.72
CA ASN A 102 -0.27 -10.64 5.88
C ASN A 102 0.34 -9.67 6.92
N ASN A 103 -0.10 -8.41 6.93
CA ASN A 103 0.52 -7.35 7.75
C ASN A 103 -0.48 -6.62 8.67
N TYR A 104 -1.74 -7.05 8.71
CA TYR A 104 -2.69 -6.65 9.74
C TYR A 104 -3.70 -7.76 10.05
N PHE A 105 -4.41 -7.64 11.17
CA PHE A 105 -5.68 -8.32 11.38
C PHE A 105 -6.72 -7.35 11.95
N LYS A 106 -7.99 -7.61 11.64
CA LYS A 106 -9.16 -6.85 12.11
C LYS A 106 -9.78 -7.60 13.28
N PHE A 107 -9.97 -6.89 14.39
CA PHE A 107 -10.54 -7.41 15.62
C PHE A 107 -11.82 -6.62 15.96
N VAL A 108 -12.90 -7.32 16.27
CA VAL A 108 -14.15 -6.74 16.76
C VAL A 108 -14.37 -7.25 18.17
N GLY A 109 -14.43 -6.36 19.15
CA GLY A 109 -14.50 -6.77 20.53
C GLY A 109 -14.48 -5.64 21.52
N THR A 110 -14.15 -6.00 22.76
CA THR A 110 -14.08 -5.11 23.91
C THR A 110 -12.65 -5.04 24.44
N MET A 111 -12.19 -3.83 24.75
CA MET A 111 -11.05 -3.56 25.60
C MET A 111 -11.51 -2.95 26.92
N THR A 112 -10.94 -3.39 28.03
CA THR A 112 -11.26 -2.90 29.37
C THR A 112 -9.98 -2.54 30.10
N THR A 113 -9.92 -1.32 30.63
CA THR A 113 -8.80 -0.85 31.44
C THR A 113 -9.27 -0.51 32.84
N GLN A 114 -8.36 -0.60 33.79
CA GLN A 114 -8.46 -0.01 35.12
C GLN A 114 -7.05 0.40 35.48
N PHE A 115 -6.79 1.69 35.68
CA PHE A 115 -5.46 2.15 36.08
C PHE A 115 -5.53 3.05 37.30
N LYS A 116 -4.48 2.99 38.10
CA LYS A 116 -4.31 3.88 39.26
C LYS A 116 -4.25 5.35 38.84
N SER A 117 -3.64 5.65 37.70
CA SER A 117 -3.62 6.99 37.10
C SER A 117 -5.02 7.57 36.87
N ASP A 118 -5.99 6.70 36.61
CA ASP A 118 -7.39 7.07 36.36
C ASP A 118 -8.27 6.85 37.61
N LYS A 119 -7.68 6.98 38.80
CA LYS A 119 -8.35 6.77 40.09
C LYS A 119 -9.06 5.40 40.18
N ASN A 120 -8.46 4.37 39.56
CA ASN A 120 -9.02 3.02 39.46
C ASN A 120 -10.39 2.93 38.77
N LYS A 121 -10.76 3.93 37.95
CA LYS A 121 -11.98 3.86 37.14
C LYS A 121 -11.84 2.75 36.11
N ARG A 122 -12.86 1.89 36.03
CA ARG A 122 -12.98 0.91 34.95
C ARG A 122 -13.53 1.59 33.70
N CYS A 123 -12.78 1.54 32.61
CA CYS A 123 -13.22 2.05 31.32
C CYS A 123 -13.33 0.90 30.33
N LYS A 124 -14.38 0.93 29.51
CA LYS A 124 -14.68 -0.08 28.50
C LYS A 124 -14.82 0.58 27.15
N LYS A 125 -14.19 0.01 26.13
CA LYS A 125 -14.35 0.42 24.74
C LYS A 125 -14.68 -0.79 23.89
N THR A 126 -15.80 -0.72 23.19
CA THR A 126 -16.24 -1.75 22.24
C THR A 126 -16.14 -1.19 20.83
N GLY A 127 -15.68 -1.98 19.87
CA GLY A 127 -15.66 -1.56 18.48
C GLY A 127 -14.80 -2.44 17.60
N THR A 128 -14.46 -1.88 16.44
CA THR A 128 -13.54 -2.48 15.47
C THR A 128 -12.15 -1.88 15.64
N PHE A 129 -11.16 -2.74 15.69
CA PHE A 129 -9.77 -2.41 15.93
C PHE A 129 -8.87 -3.08 14.89
N TYR A 130 -7.74 -2.46 14.60
CA TYR A 130 -6.79 -2.97 13.63
C TYR A 130 -5.43 -3.14 14.27
N PHE A 131 -4.88 -4.35 14.22
CA PHE A 131 -3.53 -4.62 14.66
C PHE A 131 -2.62 -4.73 13.44
N ARG A 132 -1.54 -3.97 13.39
CA ARG A 132 -0.56 -3.97 12.29
C ARG A 132 0.75 -4.62 12.73
N TYR A 133 1.32 -5.43 11.86
CA TYR A 133 2.62 -6.04 12.09
C TYR A 133 3.74 -4.99 12.14
N ARG A 134 4.64 -5.13 13.11
CA ARG A 134 5.85 -4.31 13.30
C ARG A 134 7.09 -5.19 13.22
N GLN A 135 8.00 -4.81 12.32
CA GLN A 135 9.34 -5.37 12.22
C GLN A 135 10.31 -4.56 13.10
N GLY A 136 11.23 -5.23 13.78
CA GLY A 136 12.21 -4.60 14.68
C GLY A 136 12.90 -5.62 15.59
N LYS A 137 13.57 -5.13 16.66
CA LYS A 137 14.23 -5.98 17.68
C LYS A 137 13.25 -6.97 18.33
N SER A 138 11.98 -6.59 18.45
CA SER A 138 10.87 -7.45 18.85
C SER A 138 9.78 -7.38 17.78
N ARG A 139 9.38 -8.55 17.26
CA ARG A 139 8.30 -8.68 16.26
C ARG A 139 6.96 -8.70 17.00
N SER A 140 6.05 -7.79 16.64
CA SER A 140 4.73 -7.68 17.28
C SER A 140 3.63 -7.29 16.31
N TRP A 141 2.40 -7.59 16.68
CA TRP A 141 1.19 -6.96 16.17
C TRP A 141 0.83 -5.80 17.09
N ARG A 142 0.85 -4.58 16.56
CA ARG A 142 0.56 -3.37 17.31
C ARG A 142 -0.80 -2.81 16.95
N LEU A 143 -1.61 -2.52 17.97
CA LEU A 143 -2.88 -1.84 17.77
C LEU A 143 -2.66 -0.44 17.14
N LEU A 144 -3.44 -0.12 16.10
CA LEU A 144 -3.37 1.16 15.40
C LEU A 144 -4.23 2.22 16.09
N ASN A 145 -3.66 3.42 16.26
CA ASN A 145 -4.36 4.65 16.67
C ASN A 145 -5.22 4.51 17.94
N GLU A 146 -4.78 3.73 18.92
CA GLU A 146 -5.53 3.60 20.16
C GLU A 146 -5.33 4.81 21.06
N GLN A 147 -6.43 5.49 21.34
CA GLN A 147 -6.54 6.44 22.44
C GLN A 147 -6.82 5.66 23.73
N HIS A 148 -6.22 6.12 24.83
CA HIS A 148 -6.41 5.59 26.16
C HIS A 148 -7.91 5.45 26.48
N THR A 149 -8.32 4.32 27.05
CA THR A 149 -9.75 4.00 27.16
C THR A 149 -10.54 4.98 28.05
N CYS A 150 -9.86 5.72 28.93
CA CYS A 150 -10.43 6.78 29.77
C CYS A 150 -10.01 8.21 29.38
N SER A 151 -9.07 8.41 28.45
CA SER A 151 -8.47 9.74 28.18
C SER A 151 -7.95 9.87 26.74
N ASN A 152 -7.62 11.08 26.31
CA ASN A 152 -7.34 11.35 24.89
C ASN A 152 -5.87 11.13 24.47
N HIS A 153 -5.07 10.42 25.28
CA HIS A 153 -3.65 10.18 24.99
C HIS A 153 -3.45 8.85 24.26
N VAL A 154 -2.48 8.79 23.35
CA VAL A 154 -2.20 7.57 22.57
C VAL A 154 -1.49 6.53 23.44
N VAL A 155 -1.96 5.29 23.38
CA VAL A 155 -1.39 4.16 24.13
C VAL A 155 -0.97 3.05 23.18
N LEU A 156 0.21 2.48 23.43
CA LEU A 156 0.70 1.34 22.66
C LEU A 156 0.29 0.01 23.30
N ILE A 157 -0.30 -0.86 22.50
CA ILE A 157 -0.58 -2.27 22.83
C ILE A 157 0.11 -3.14 21.78
N ASP A 158 0.99 -4.03 22.22
CA ASP A 158 1.72 -4.97 21.37
C ASP A 158 1.41 -6.41 21.76
N ILE A 159 1.13 -7.25 20.75
CA ILE A 159 1.05 -8.71 20.86
C ILE A 159 2.28 -9.29 20.18
N TYR A 160 3.17 -9.89 20.95
CA TYR A 160 4.44 -10.40 20.43
C TYR A 160 4.27 -11.77 19.79
N VAL A 161 4.91 -11.96 18.65
CA VAL A 161 4.91 -13.22 17.91
C VAL A 161 6.24 -13.93 18.01
N ASN A 162 6.24 -15.22 17.71
CA ASN A 162 7.44 -16.03 17.63
C ASN A 162 8.51 -15.36 16.74
N LYS A 163 9.74 -15.21 17.25
CA LYS A 163 10.86 -14.60 16.52
C LYS A 163 11.22 -15.30 15.21
N ARG A 164 10.88 -16.58 15.05
CA ARG A 164 11.08 -17.34 13.80
C ARG A 164 9.99 -17.04 12.76
N TRP A 165 8.82 -16.62 13.21
CA TRP A 165 7.77 -16.17 12.31
C TRP A 165 8.00 -14.68 11.98
N ALA A 166 7.98 -14.37 10.70
CA ALA A 166 7.69 -13.06 10.17
C ALA A 166 6.65 -13.27 9.08
N PRO A 167 5.76 -12.31 8.85
CA PRO A 167 5.03 -12.32 7.59
C PRO A 167 6.09 -12.40 6.50
N ARG A 168 6.00 -13.44 5.67
CA ARG A 168 6.79 -13.46 4.44
C ARG A 168 6.51 -12.12 3.78
N ARG A 169 7.55 -11.41 3.33
CA ARG A 169 7.37 -10.22 2.49
C ARG A 169 6.66 -10.68 1.23
N TYR A 170 5.34 -10.72 1.32
CA TYR A 170 4.42 -10.87 0.24
C TYR A 170 3.56 -9.60 0.27
N GLY A 171 4.02 -8.54 -0.38
CA GLY A 171 3.32 -8.30 -1.64
C GLY A 171 3.79 -9.42 -2.53
N LYS A 172 2.88 -10.17 -3.18
CA LYS A 172 3.22 -11.10 -4.28
C LYS A 172 4.52 -10.61 -4.91
N LEU A 173 5.58 -11.43 -4.94
CA LEU A 173 6.78 -11.08 -5.70
C LEU A 173 6.21 -10.75 -7.06
N LEU A 174 6.13 -9.45 -7.33
CA LEU A 174 5.35 -8.98 -8.45
C LEU A 174 6.02 -9.69 -9.62
N THR A 175 5.22 -10.43 -10.38
CA THR A 175 5.71 -10.95 -11.66
C THR A 175 6.38 -9.78 -12.39
N GLN A 176 7.38 -9.99 -13.25
CA GLN A 176 7.96 -8.85 -13.97
C GLN A 176 6.88 -8.00 -14.67
N SER A 177 5.76 -8.62 -15.09
CA SER A 177 4.53 -7.94 -15.55
C SER A 177 3.91 -6.99 -14.54
N GLU A 178 3.83 -7.39 -13.28
CA GLU A 178 3.31 -6.54 -12.23
C GLU A 178 4.33 -5.51 -11.72
N GLN A 179 5.64 -5.75 -11.94
CA GLN A 179 6.69 -4.79 -11.60
C GLN A 179 6.80 -3.69 -12.64
N TRP A 180 6.70 -4.01 -13.91
CA TRP A 180 7.06 -3.11 -15.00
C TRP A 180 5.88 -2.70 -15.86
N GLY A 181 4.80 -3.49 -15.88
CA GLY A 181 3.77 -3.34 -16.90
C GLY A 181 4.33 -3.61 -18.31
N ILE A 182 3.46 -3.58 -19.32
CA ILE A 182 3.80 -3.74 -20.75
C ILE A 182 4.38 -2.45 -21.37
N GLY A 183 4.43 -1.35 -20.61
CA GLY A 183 4.99 -0.08 -21.04
C GLY A 183 4.54 1.05 -20.13
N LEU A 184 4.53 2.26 -20.66
CA LEU A 184 4.28 3.45 -19.86
C LEU A 184 3.60 4.57 -20.65
N LEU A 185 2.99 5.50 -19.91
CA LEU A 185 2.46 6.74 -20.46
C LEU A 185 3.55 7.82 -20.46
N VAL A 186 3.73 8.49 -21.60
CA VAL A 186 4.63 9.64 -21.74
C VAL A 186 3.91 10.80 -22.41
N ASN A 187 4.42 12.01 -22.25
CA ASN A 187 3.91 13.15 -23.00
C ASN A 187 4.50 13.12 -24.44
N LYS A 188 3.64 13.32 -25.44
CA LYS A 188 3.95 13.30 -26.88
C LYS A 188 5.07 14.27 -27.24
N ASN A 189 5.10 15.43 -26.57
CA ASN A 189 6.05 16.52 -26.85
C ASN A 189 7.24 16.56 -25.88
N ALA A 190 7.34 15.61 -24.94
CA ALA A 190 8.41 15.61 -23.93
C ALA A 190 9.73 15.03 -24.43
N SER A 191 10.05 15.18 -25.73
CA SER A 191 11.43 14.99 -26.22
C SER A 191 12.43 15.95 -25.54
N THR A 192 11.92 16.97 -24.84
CA THR A 192 12.65 17.75 -23.84
C THR A 192 11.79 17.93 -22.58
N ILE A 193 12.25 17.36 -21.47
CA ILE A 193 11.63 17.45 -20.11
C ILE A 193 11.66 18.91 -19.57
N ASP A 194 12.27 19.82 -20.33
CA ASP A 194 12.60 21.20 -19.96
C ASP A 194 11.42 22.18 -20.04
N ASN A 195 10.36 21.87 -20.80
CA ASN A 195 9.24 22.82 -21.01
C ASN A 195 8.08 22.70 -20.01
N PHE A 196 8.29 22.05 -18.87
CA PHE A 196 7.29 22.03 -17.80
C PHE A 196 7.55 23.16 -16.80
N THR A 197 6.93 24.31 -17.01
CA THR A 197 7.08 25.50 -16.16
C THR A 197 6.31 25.32 -14.85
N ILE A 198 7.04 24.98 -13.77
CA ILE A 198 6.51 24.98 -12.41
C ILE A 198 6.74 26.39 -11.83
N PRO A 199 5.76 26.99 -11.13
CA PRO A 199 5.91 28.31 -10.52
C PRO A 199 7.22 28.43 -9.73
N SER A 200 7.89 29.59 -9.86
CA SER A 200 9.21 29.88 -9.27
C SER A 200 9.26 29.79 -7.73
N THR A 201 8.10 29.66 -7.08
CA THR A 201 7.95 29.58 -5.63
C THR A 201 8.18 28.18 -5.04
N VAL A 202 8.38 27.16 -5.86
CA VAL A 202 8.68 25.78 -5.42
C VAL A 202 10.18 25.52 -5.52
N SER A 203 10.81 25.18 -4.40
CA SER A 203 12.21 24.77 -4.32
C SER A 203 12.56 23.73 -5.38
N GLU A 204 13.69 23.92 -6.07
CA GLU A 204 14.13 23.11 -7.21
C GLU A 204 14.39 21.64 -6.85
N SER A 205 14.78 21.36 -5.60
CA SER A 205 14.94 20.01 -5.06
C SER A 205 13.61 19.26 -4.81
N MET A 206 12.47 19.93 -5.01
CA MET A 206 11.14 19.45 -4.63
C MET A 206 10.18 19.26 -5.82
N LYS A 207 10.65 19.42 -7.06
CA LYS A 207 9.84 19.35 -8.28
C LYS A 207 9.73 17.91 -8.79
N PHE A 208 8.73 17.16 -8.35
CA PHE A 208 8.39 15.85 -8.91
C PHE A 208 7.36 16.00 -10.04
N LYS A 209 7.55 15.31 -11.16
CA LYS A 209 6.69 15.33 -12.35
C LYS A 209 6.17 13.92 -12.61
N ILE A 210 4.86 13.72 -12.65
CA ILE A 210 4.27 12.48 -13.20
C ILE A 210 3.91 12.76 -14.67
N LEU A 211 4.15 11.82 -15.57
CA LEU A 211 3.75 11.90 -16.97
C LEU A 211 2.32 11.37 -17.12
N PHE A 212 1.36 12.25 -16.92
CA PHE A 212 -0.09 12.02 -17.11
C PHE A 212 -0.76 13.37 -17.44
N PRO A 213 -1.97 13.43 -18.03
CA PRO A 213 -2.54 14.71 -18.46
C PRO A 213 -2.66 15.72 -17.32
N ILE A 214 -2.15 16.94 -17.57
CA ILE A 214 -2.26 18.09 -16.67
C ILE A 214 -3.50 18.93 -17.00
N THR A 215 -3.90 18.96 -18.27
CA THR A 215 -5.08 19.69 -18.75
C THR A 215 -6.21 18.72 -19.07
N GLY A 216 -7.43 19.14 -18.70
CA GLY A 216 -8.64 18.32 -18.83
C GLY A 216 -8.64 17.10 -17.90
N LEU A 217 -9.78 16.43 -17.84
CA LEU A 217 -9.94 15.18 -17.09
C LEU A 217 -9.91 14.00 -18.06
N VAL A 218 -9.20 12.93 -17.69
CA VAL A 218 -9.19 11.66 -18.41
C VAL A 218 -10.21 10.75 -17.78
N LYS A 219 -11.15 10.20 -18.55
CA LYS A 219 -12.14 9.28 -18.01
C LYS A 219 -11.48 7.95 -17.60
N LEU A 220 -11.82 7.47 -16.41
CA LEU A 220 -11.45 6.17 -15.88
C LEU A 220 -12.64 5.22 -15.99
N TYR A 221 -12.43 4.05 -16.58
CA TYR A 221 -13.45 3.03 -16.77
C TYR A 221 -13.12 1.78 -15.94
N ASP A 222 -14.14 1.02 -15.52
CA ASP A 222 -13.96 -0.27 -14.84
C ASP A 222 -13.44 -1.38 -15.79
N LYS A 223 -13.83 -1.30 -17.06
CA LYS A 223 -13.40 -2.14 -18.19
C LYS A 223 -13.41 -1.33 -19.49
N PRO A 224 -12.83 -1.83 -20.61
CA PRO A 224 -12.97 -1.19 -21.91
C PRO A 224 -14.45 -0.95 -22.26
N ASP A 225 -14.77 0.26 -22.70
CA ASP A 225 -16.14 0.74 -22.99
C ASP A 225 -17.15 0.51 -21.84
N GLY A 226 -16.65 0.39 -20.60
CA GLY A 226 -17.44 0.12 -19.42
C GLY A 226 -18.07 1.36 -18.78
N VAL A 227 -18.39 1.24 -17.50
CA VAL A 227 -18.93 2.37 -16.72
C VAL A 227 -17.77 3.29 -16.32
N ILE A 228 -18.01 4.59 -16.43
CA ILE A 228 -17.08 5.60 -15.93
C ILE A 228 -17.08 5.53 -14.39
N ILE A 229 -15.94 5.15 -13.81
CA ILE A 229 -15.74 5.07 -12.35
C ILE A 229 -15.13 6.33 -11.74
N GLY A 230 -14.74 7.27 -12.60
CA GLY A 230 -14.25 8.60 -12.25
C GLY A 230 -13.55 9.25 -13.44
N SER A 231 -13.04 10.45 -13.25
CA SER A 231 -12.13 11.08 -14.20
C SER A 231 -10.92 11.64 -13.47
N ALA A 232 -9.72 11.55 -14.06
CA ALA A 232 -8.49 11.89 -13.38
C ALA A 232 -7.57 12.81 -14.20
N ASN A 233 -6.83 13.65 -13.50
CA ASN A 233 -5.71 14.42 -14.04
C ASN A 233 -4.58 14.54 -13.00
N ILE A 234 -3.43 15.03 -13.44
CA ILE A 234 -2.40 15.46 -12.50
C ILE A 234 -2.80 16.81 -11.97
N ASN A 235 -2.94 16.84 -10.65
CA ASN A 235 -3.09 18.08 -9.95
C ASN A 235 -1.73 18.64 -9.57
N VAL A 236 -1.27 19.62 -10.34
CA VAL A 236 -0.32 20.60 -9.82
C VAL A 236 -1.15 21.62 -9.05
N THR A 237 -1.74 21.23 -7.91
CA THR A 237 -2.42 22.22 -7.08
C THR A 237 -1.36 23.24 -6.69
N GLY A 238 -1.55 24.47 -7.14
CA GLY A 238 -0.85 25.65 -6.60
C GLY A 238 -1.20 25.91 -5.13
N GLU A 239 -1.94 25.03 -4.46
CA GLU A 239 -2.03 25.01 -3.00
C GLU A 239 -0.64 24.81 -2.43
N LYS A 240 -0.07 25.89 -1.87
CA LYS A 240 1.02 25.78 -0.91
C LYS A 240 0.52 24.83 0.17
N PRO A 241 1.13 23.66 0.36
CA PRO A 241 0.77 22.84 1.51
C PRO A 241 1.11 23.68 2.75
N SER A 242 0.14 23.90 3.65
CA SER A 242 0.47 24.49 4.95
C SER A 242 1.36 23.50 5.69
N PHE A 243 2.59 23.91 5.96
CA PHE A 243 3.63 23.10 6.59
C PHE A 243 3.89 23.52 8.03
N ASP A 244 3.04 24.39 8.57
CA ASP A 244 3.20 24.93 9.91
C ASP A 244 3.19 23.74 10.88
N ASN A 245 4.34 23.53 11.54
CA ASN A 245 4.61 22.50 12.55
C ASN A 245 5.01 21.09 12.07
N LEU A 246 5.54 20.90 10.86
CA LEU A 246 6.12 19.61 10.45
C LEU A 246 7.65 19.55 10.64
N THR A 247 8.14 18.44 11.20
CA THR A 247 9.59 18.15 11.21
C THR A 247 10.07 17.73 9.82
N ILE A 248 11.35 17.96 9.49
CA ILE A 248 11.97 17.58 8.19
C ILE A 248 11.68 16.13 7.80
N LYS A 249 11.68 15.20 8.77
CA LYS A 249 11.36 13.78 8.55
C LYS A 249 9.88 13.53 8.23
N GLN A 250 8.99 14.32 8.81
CA GLN A 250 7.55 14.30 8.50
C GLN A 250 7.25 14.98 7.15
N MET A 251 8.01 16.01 6.79
CA MET A 251 7.98 16.62 5.47
C MET A 251 8.37 15.57 4.43
N ASP A 252 9.53 14.93 4.55
CA ASP A 252 10.02 13.92 3.58
C ASP A 252 8.98 12.79 3.34
N THR A 253 8.38 12.26 4.41
CA THR A 253 7.40 11.16 4.30
C THR A 253 6.02 11.59 3.80
N ARG A 254 5.54 12.79 4.15
CA ARG A 254 4.23 13.31 3.66
C ARG A 254 4.34 13.90 2.26
N PHE A 255 5.45 14.55 1.94
CA PHE A 255 5.72 15.19 0.64
C PHE A 255 5.81 14.16 -0.48
N ILE A 256 6.49 13.02 -0.26
CA ILE A 256 6.50 11.86 -1.19
C ILE A 256 5.07 11.35 -1.48
N ARG A 257 4.14 11.43 -0.50
CA ARG A 257 2.75 10.96 -0.66
C ARG A 257 1.85 11.99 -1.34
N VAL A 258 2.07 13.28 -1.08
CA VAL A 258 1.31 14.39 -1.68
C VAL A 258 1.66 14.56 -3.15
N ALA A 259 2.94 14.37 -3.53
CA ALA A 259 3.44 14.48 -4.90
C ALA A 259 3.12 13.27 -5.78
N LYS A 260 2.75 12.13 -5.19
CA LYS A 260 2.29 10.93 -5.90
C LYS A 260 0.78 10.84 -5.89
N ALA A 261 0.09 11.92 -6.23
CA ALA A 261 -1.36 11.91 -6.18
C ALA A 261 -2.02 12.47 -7.43
N LEU A 262 -3.11 11.84 -7.83
CA LEU A 262 -4.01 12.30 -8.87
C LEU A 262 -5.24 12.91 -8.21
N LEU A 263 -5.83 13.92 -8.83
CA LEU A 263 -7.23 14.24 -8.53
C LEU A 263 -8.11 13.30 -9.31
N VAL A 264 -9.10 12.76 -8.63
CA VAL A 264 -10.15 11.96 -9.24
C VAL A 264 -11.48 12.60 -8.90
N GLU A 265 -12.22 12.94 -9.94
CA GLU A 265 -13.60 13.41 -9.83
C GLU A 265 -14.55 12.22 -9.99
N ARG A 266 -15.50 12.11 -9.07
CA ARG A 266 -16.55 11.09 -9.09
C ARG A 266 -17.78 11.64 -8.37
N ASP A 267 -18.97 11.45 -8.94
CA ASP A 267 -20.24 11.80 -8.30
C ASP A 267 -20.26 13.27 -7.77
N ASN A 268 -19.77 14.21 -8.60
CA ASN A 268 -19.59 15.64 -8.28
C ASN A 268 -18.67 15.94 -7.07
N SER A 269 -17.88 14.95 -6.64
CA SER A 269 -16.89 15.08 -5.57
C SER A 269 -15.48 14.90 -6.12
N VAL A 270 -14.56 15.76 -5.67
CA VAL A 270 -13.14 15.69 -6.02
C VAL A 270 -12.38 15.03 -4.87
N PHE A 271 -11.69 13.92 -5.13
CA PHE A 271 -10.85 13.26 -4.13
C PHE A 271 -9.42 13.05 -4.62
N LYS A 272 -8.49 13.01 -3.66
CA LYS A 272 -7.07 12.80 -3.91
C LYS A 272 -6.74 11.31 -3.90
N LEU A 273 -6.42 10.74 -5.06
CA LEU A 273 -5.92 9.38 -5.19
C LEU A 273 -4.41 9.36 -4.98
N THR A 274 -3.93 8.79 -3.89
CA THR A 274 -2.49 8.47 -3.75
C THR A 274 -2.11 7.33 -4.67
N VAL A 275 -1.27 7.61 -5.66
CA VAL A 275 -0.70 6.64 -6.59
C VAL A 275 0.32 5.78 -5.86
N HIS A 276 0.07 4.48 -5.88
CA HIS A 276 0.94 3.48 -5.30
C HIS A 276 2.27 3.43 -6.08
N ALA A 277 3.40 3.29 -5.36
CA ALA A 277 4.73 3.29 -5.99
C ALA A 277 4.92 2.20 -7.05
N ASN A 278 4.16 1.11 -6.97
CA ASN A 278 4.19 0.05 -7.98
C ASN A 278 3.55 0.45 -9.30
N ASP A 279 2.62 1.42 -9.33
CA ASP A 279 1.92 1.85 -10.55
C ASP A 279 2.67 2.93 -11.33
N ILE A 280 3.80 3.38 -10.81
CA ILE A 280 4.67 4.36 -11.46
C ILE A 280 6.10 3.84 -11.51
N VAL A 281 6.87 4.40 -12.43
CA VAL A 281 8.30 4.14 -12.60
C VAL A 281 9.01 5.47 -12.65
N GLU A 282 10.14 5.58 -11.95
CA GLU A 282 11.01 6.74 -12.08
C GLU A 282 11.84 6.59 -13.37
N LEU A 283 11.70 7.56 -14.26
CA LEU A 283 12.43 7.61 -15.52
C LEU A 283 13.73 8.39 -15.39
N ARG A 284 13.72 9.44 -14.57
CA ARG A 284 14.84 10.34 -14.25
C ARG A 284 14.58 10.93 -12.87
N ARG A 285 15.57 11.59 -12.27
CA ARG A 285 15.44 12.20 -10.94
C ARG A 285 14.18 13.07 -10.91
N ASN A 286 13.26 12.68 -10.04
CA ASN A 286 11.98 13.35 -9.84
C ASN A 286 11.01 13.31 -11.04
N LEU A 287 11.25 12.52 -12.08
CA LEU A 287 10.34 12.32 -13.21
C LEU A 287 9.81 10.89 -13.22
N TYR A 288 8.49 10.74 -13.17
CA TYR A 288 7.81 9.46 -13.07
C TYR A 288 6.84 9.27 -14.23
N ALA A 289 6.71 8.05 -14.73
CA ALA A 289 5.68 7.67 -15.68
C ALA A 289 4.70 6.68 -15.06
N VAL A 290 3.45 6.72 -15.52
CA VAL A 290 2.43 5.72 -15.16
C VAL A 290 2.69 4.45 -15.94
N LYS A 291 2.75 3.31 -15.25
CA LYS A 291 2.87 2.00 -15.89
C LYS A 291 1.54 1.59 -16.50
N VAL A 292 1.62 0.94 -17.66
CA VAL A 292 0.50 0.32 -18.35
C VAL A 292 0.62 -1.18 -18.19
N TYR A 293 -0.45 -1.83 -17.73
CA TYR A 293 -0.42 -3.27 -17.40
C TYR A 293 -1.11 -4.15 -18.43
N ASP A 294 -1.95 -3.56 -19.27
CA ASP A 294 -2.70 -4.24 -20.32
C ASP A 294 -3.15 -3.22 -21.37
N GLN A 295 -3.37 -3.70 -22.60
CA GLN A 295 -3.91 -2.92 -23.71
C GLN A 295 -4.92 -3.79 -24.45
N ARG A 296 -6.17 -3.33 -24.54
CA ARG A 296 -7.19 -3.98 -25.38
C ARG A 296 -8.23 -2.96 -25.84
N ASP A 297 -8.80 -3.20 -27.00
CA ASP A 297 -10.00 -2.48 -27.49
C ASP A 297 -9.85 -0.94 -27.49
N GLY A 298 -8.62 -0.42 -27.67
CA GLY A 298 -8.36 1.03 -27.63
C GLY A 298 -8.21 1.63 -26.22
N TYR A 299 -8.11 0.80 -25.19
CA TYR A 299 -7.94 1.19 -23.79
C TYR A 299 -6.65 0.63 -23.17
N LEU A 300 -6.17 1.30 -22.13
CA LEU A 300 -4.99 0.92 -21.36
C LEU A 300 -5.36 0.72 -19.89
N LYS A 301 -4.92 -0.40 -19.31
CA LYS A 301 -5.09 -0.68 -17.89
C LYS A 301 -4.01 -0.01 -17.06
N VAL A 302 -4.41 0.82 -16.11
CA VAL A 302 -3.56 1.62 -15.23
C VAL A 302 -4.00 1.49 -13.76
N PHE A 303 -3.12 1.90 -12.85
CA PHE A 303 -3.38 2.01 -11.41
C PHE A 303 -3.94 0.77 -10.67
N PRO A 304 -3.56 -0.48 -10.99
CA PRO A 304 -4.09 -1.68 -10.33
C PRO A 304 -3.79 -1.74 -8.82
N GLN A 305 -2.74 -1.07 -8.34
CA GLN A 305 -2.38 -1.06 -6.92
C GLN A 305 -2.94 0.17 -6.19
N SER A 306 -3.14 1.27 -6.91
CA SER A 306 -3.71 2.52 -6.39
C SER A 306 -5.23 2.43 -6.29
N ILE A 307 -5.86 1.75 -7.25
CA ILE A 307 -7.31 1.55 -7.33
C ILE A 307 -7.54 0.04 -7.24
N LYS A 308 -8.22 -0.43 -6.18
CA LYS A 308 -8.41 -1.86 -5.86
C LYS A 308 -8.96 -2.73 -7.00
N TYR A 309 -9.55 -2.13 -8.03
CA TYR A 309 -10.14 -2.82 -9.18
C TYR A 309 -9.39 -2.58 -10.50
N SER A 310 -8.27 -1.86 -10.49
CA SER A 310 -7.66 -1.25 -11.70
C SER A 310 -8.58 -0.26 -12.41
N ALA A 311 -8.02 0.64 -13.20
CA ALA A 311 -8.79 1.54 -14.06
C ALA A 311 -8.34 1.40 -15.51
N TRP A 312 -9.25 1.65 -16.44
CA TRP A 312 -8.96 1.70 -17.86
C TRP A 312 -9.06 3.14 -18.36
N VAL A 313 -8.16 3.54 -19.26
CA VAL A 313 -8.15 4.86 -19.89
C VAL A 313 -8.15 4.70 -21.40
N SER A 314 -8.90 5.55 -22.11
CA SER A 314 -8.97 5.53 -23.57
C SER A 314 -7.69 6.10 -24.18
N ILE A 315 -7.11 5.38 -25.15
CA ILE A 315 -5.93 5.85 -25.90
C ILE A 315 -6.25 7.14 -26.66
N ALA A 316 -7.45 7.26 -27.23
CA ALA A 316 -7.88 8.46 -27.95
C ALA A 316 -7.94 9.68 -27.02
N ASP A 317 -8.50 9.51 -25.82
CA ASP A 317 -8.64 10.56 -24.80
C ASP A 317 -7.27 11.03 -24.28
N LEU A 318 -6.33 10.10 -24.10
CA LEU A 318 -4.94 10.40 -23.76
C LEU A 318 -4.24 11.18 -24.89
N ASN A 319 -4.37 10.72 -26.14
CA ASN A 319 -3.71 11.32 -27.29
C ASN A 319 -4.19 12.77 -27.52
N GLN A 320 -5.48 13.04 -27.34
CA GLN A 320 -6.05 14.40 -27.40
C GLN A 320 -5.44 15.35 -26.36
N ARG A 321 -4.95 14.82 -25.24
CA ARG A 321 -4.28 15.57 -24.16
C ARG A 321 -2.75 15.52 -24.24
N GLY A 322 -2.22 15.11 -25.40
CA GLY A 322 -0.78 15.03 -25.61
C GLY A 322 -0.09 13.96 -24.77
N VAL A 323 -0.79 12.95 -24.29
CA VAL A 323 -0.18 11.78 -23.61
C VAL A 323 -0.32 10.56 -24.51
N VAL A 324 0.77 9.84 -24.70
CA VAL A 324 0.84 8.66 -25.57
C VAL A 324 1.35 7.47 -24.79
N TYR A 325 0.89 6.29 -25.15
CA TYR A 325 1.47 5.04 -24.67
C TYR A 325 2.74 4.72 -25.47
N LYS A 326 3.79 4.29 -24.76
CA LYS A 326 4.98 3.69 -25.35
C LYS A 326 5.25 2.34 -24.70
N SER A 327 5.53 1.34 -25.52
CA SER A 327 6.15 0.10 -25.03
C SER A 327 7.55 0.42 -24.48
N TRP A 328 8.08 -0.44 -23.61
CA TRP A 328 9.43 -0.28 -23.10
C TRP A 328 10.49 -0.19 -24.20
N ARG A 329 10.31 -0.95 -25.28
CA ARG A 329 11.19 -0.88 -26.45
C ARG A 329 11.17 0.50 -27.09
N GLN A 330 9.98 1.01 -27.40
CA GLN A 330 9.84 2.30 -28.07
C GLN A 330 10.42 3.41 -27.20
N TYR A 331 10.12 3.38 -25.89
CA TYR A 331 10.70 4.31 -24.94
C TYR A 331 12.24 4.27 -24.93
N MET A 332 12.86 3.10 -24.84
CA MET A 332 14.33 2.97 -24.87
C MET A 332 14.94 3.50 -26.16
N LEU A 333 14.33 3.21 -27.31
CA LEU A 333 14.82 3.67 -28.61
C LEU A 333 14.68 5.19 -28.78
N ASP A 334 13.59 5.77 -28.29
CA ASP A 334 13.38 7.22 -28.29
C ASP A 334 14.39 7.92 -27.37
N GLU A 335 14.74 7.27 -26.25
CA GLU A 335 15.70 7.75 -25.26
C GLU A 335 17.13 7.22 -25.49
N LYS A 336 17.47 6.76 -26.69
CA LYS A 336 18.79 6.15 -27.01
C LYS A 336 20.00 7.05 -26.73
N LYS A 337 19.78 8.37 -26.63
CA LYS A 337 20.82 9.36 -26.28
C LYS A 337 21.19 9.30 -24.79
N GLN A 338 20.33 8.71 -23.96
CA GLN A 338 20.59 8.51 -22.55
C GLN A 338 21.50 7.32 -22.30
N SER A 339 22.12 7.33 -21.13
CA SER A 339 22.83 6.18 -20.59
C SER A 339 21.86 5.26 -19.85
N PHE A 340 21.99 3.97 -20.12
CA PHE A 340 21.26 2.92 -19.43
C PHE A 340 22.21 2.09 -18.57
N TYR A 341 21.66 1.41 -17.56
CA TYR A 341 22.42 0.57 -16.64
C TYR A 341 21.76 -0.80 -16.54
N PRO A 342 22.56 -1.88 -16.38
CA PRO A 342 22.05 -3.23 -16.36
C PRO A 342 21.37 -3.54 -15.02
N SER A 343 20.46 -4.52 -15.08
CA SER A 343 19.82 -5.00 -13.87
C SER A 343 20.73 -5.62 -12.82
N LEU A 344 20.20 -5.76 -11.60
CA LEU A 344 20.86 -6.55 -10.55
C LEU A 344 21.03 -8.01 -11.01
N VAL A 345 20.20 -8.47 -11.95
CA VAL A 345 20.40 -9.72 -12.67
C VAL A 345 21.36 -9.45 -13.82
N GLY A 346 22.50 -10.15 -13.84
CA GLY A 346 23.54 -9.92 -14.85
C GLY A 346 23.04 -10.18 -16.27
N ILE A 347 23.46 -9.33 -17.21
CA ILE A 347 23.06 -9.36 -18.62
C ILE A 347 24.27 -9.75 -19.45
N ASN A 348 24.08 -10.68 -20.39
CA ASN A 348 25.14 -11.07 -21.30
C ASN A 348 25.17 -10.12 -22.50
N VAL A 349 26.35 -9.55 -22.78
CA VAL A 349 26.66 -8.88 -24.04
C VAL A 349 27.13 -9.96 -25.02
N ARG A 350 26.54 -10.00 -26.22
CA ARG A 350 26.81 -11.03 -27.23
C ARG A 350 27.18 -10.42 -28.57
N SER A 351 27.93 -11.15 -29.38
CA SER A 351 28.31 -10.70 -30.72
C SER A 351 27.13 -10.58 -31.69
N ILE A 352 26.04 -11.35 -31.49
CA ILE A 352 24.82 -11.34 -32.30
C ILE A 352 23.56 -11.38 -31.42
N PHE A 353 22.42 -11.03 -32.01
CA PHE A 353 21.12 -10.82 -31.35
C PHE A 353 20.37 -12.11 -30.93
N ASN A 354 21.07 -13.12 -30.44
CA ASN A 354 20.45 -14.37 -29.97
C ASN A 354 21.30 -15.06 -28.88
N VAL A 355 20.75 -16.11 -28.28
CA VAL A 355 21.41 -16.85 -27.20
C VAL A 355 22.59 -17.71 -27.66
N THR A 356 22.68 -18.03 -28.97
CA THR A 356 23.77 -18.83 -29.54
C THR A 356 25.00 -17.99 -29.89
N GLY A 357 24.85 -16.66 -29.97
CA GLY A 357 25.95 -15.74 -30.19
C GLY A 357 27.04 -15.82 -29.12
N LYS A 358 28.31 -15.67 -29.53
CA LYS A 358 29.46 -15.65 -28.62
C LYS A 358 29.22 -14.61 -27.52
N LYS A 359 29.28 -15.06 -26.27
CA LYS A 359 29.25 -14.18 -25.11
C LYS A 359 30.56 -13.40 -25.05
N LEU A 360 30.46 -12.07 -25.12
CA LEU A 360 31.60 -11.16 -25.00
C LEU A 360 31.90 -10.87 -23.53
N THR A 361 30.86 -10.57 -22.74
CA THR A 361 30.96 -10.32 -21.30
C THR A 361 29.62 -10.51 -20.59
N THR A 362 29.62 -10.49 -19.25
CA THR A 362 28.41 -10.32 -18.43
C THR A 362 28.52 -9.02 -17.65
N ILE A 363 27.54 -8.15 -17.80
CA ILE A 363 27.45 -6.88 -17.07
C ILE A 363 26.42 -6.97 -15.96
N LYS A 364 26.72 -6.38 -14.80
CA LYS A 364 25.84 -6.36 -13.63
C LYS A 364 26.11 -5.15 -12.77
N GLY A 365 25.06 -4.51 -12.29
CA GLY A 365 25.17 -3.36 -11.38
C GLY A 365 25.61 -2.07 -12.09
N LYS A 366 25.88 -1.03 -11.29
CA LYS A 366 26.00 0.35 -11.77
C LYS A 366 27.36 0.71 -12.40
N SER A 367 28.35 -0.17 -12.33
CA SER A 367 29.69 0.09 -12.91
C SER A 367 29.74 -0.05 -14.44
N TYR A 368 28.60 -0.28 -15.10
CA TYR A 368 28.51 -0.45 -16.54
C TYR A 368 27.50 0.52 -17.13
N GLN A 369 27.97 1.38 -18.00
CA GLN A 369 27.15 2.28 -18.80
C GLN A 369 26.81 1.61 -20.13
N ILE A 370 25.56 1.71 -20.55
CA ILE A 370 25.05 1.12 -21.79
C ILE A 370 24.50 2.27 -22.66
N LYS A 371 25.09 2.46 -23.84
CA LYS A 371 24.61 3.38 -24.88
C LYS A 371 23.97 2.58 -26.01
N LEU A 372 22.74 2.93 -26.39
CA LEU A 372 22.02 2.24 -27.45
C LEU A 372 22.41 2.81 -28.82
N SER A 373 22.68 1.95 -29.81
CA SER A 373 22.94 2.43 -31.19
C SER A 373 21.65 2.84 -31.91
N GLY A 374 20.51 2.31 -31.47
CA GLY A 374 19.20 2.44 -32.11
C GLY A 374 18.81 1.24 -32.99
N GLU A 375 19.74 0.32 -33.26
CA GLU A 375 19.41 -0.94 -33.94
C GLU A 375 18.73 -1.93 -32.98
N SER A 376 17.69 -2.63 -33.45
CA SER A 376 16.96 -3.63 -32.66
C SER A 376 16.55 -4.84 -33.49
N LYS A 377 16.50 -6.01 -32.84
CA LYS A 377 16.01 -7.27 -33.40
C LYS A 377 15.24 -8.03 -32.33
N GLY A 378 13.90 -7.95 -32.38
CA GLY A 378 13.06 -8.49 -31.30
C GLY A 378 13.45 -7.87 -29.95
N ASN A 379 13.65 -8.70 -28.94
CA ASN A 379 14.00 -8.26 -27.59
C ASN A 379 15.48 -7.85 -27.39
N TRP A 380 16.24 -7.85 -28.48
CA TRP A 380 17.65 -7.51 -28.48
C TRP A 380 17.87 -6.09 -29.00
N LEU A 381 18.68 -5.33 -28.28
CA LEU A 381 19.15 -4.01 -28.67
C LEU A 381 20.67 -4.06 -28.87
N LYS A 382 21.14 -3.41 -29.92
CA LYS A 382 22.57 -3.23 -30.15
C LYS A 382 23.08 -2.07 -29.31
N VAL A 383 24.22 -2.29 -28.67
CA VAL A 383 24.73 -1.43 -27.61
C VAL A 383 26.23 -1.30 -27.66
N LYS A 384 26.70 -0.15 -27.18
CA LYS A 384 28.06 0.04 -26.70
C LYS A 384 28.03 0.03 -25.17
N VAL A 385 28.84 -0.81 -24.56
CA VAL A 385 28.90 -0.98 -23.11
C VAL A 385 30.28 -0.55 -22.62
N THR A 386 30.32 0.34 -21.63
CA THR A 386 31.56 0.87 -21.06
C THR A 386 31.61 0.57 -19.58
N ARG A 387 32.72 0.00 -19.09
CA ARG A 387 32.97 -0.19 -17.66
C ARG A 387 33.60 1.06 -17.06
N MET A 388 32.95 1.58 -16.02
CA MET A 388 33.38 2.77 -15.28
C MET A 388 34.13 2.39 -13.99
N SER A 389 35.03 3.26 -13.52
CA SER A 389 35.59 3.21 -12.16
C SER A 389 34.50 3.41 -11.11
N ALA A 390 34.83 3.07 -9.86
CA ALA A 390 33.95 3.33 -8.73
C ALA A 390 33.65 4.83 -8.51
N ASP A 391 34.55 5.72 -8.92
CA ASP A 391 34.37 7.18 -8.90
C ASP A 391 33.79 7.75 -10.21
N CYS A 392 33.54 6.88 -11.19
CA CYS A 392 32.93 7.22 -12.49
C CYS A 392 33.74 8.18 -13.37
N LEU A 393 35.01 8.40 -13.06
CA LEU A 393 35.88 9.33 -13.80
C LEU A 393 36.70 8.65 -14.91
N LYS A 394 36.81 7.32 -14.89
CA LYS A 394 37.67 6.57 -15.81
C LYS A 394 36.92 5.43 -16.48
N GLU A 395 37.17 5.28 -17.77
CA GLU A 395 36.70 4.16 -18.60
C GLU A 395 37.80 3.11 -18.71
N PHE A 396 37.47 1.83 -18.53
CA PHE A 396 38.47 0.74 -18.54
C PHE A 396 38.31 -0.22 -19.69
N GLU A 397 37.07 -0.58 -20.01
CA GLU A 397 36.77 -1.67 -20.93
C GLU A 397 35.52 -1.28 -21.72
N GLU A 398 35.55 -1.53 -23.03
CA GLU A 398 34.43 -1.30 -23.92
C GLU A 398 34.06 -2.58 -24.67
N TRP A 399 32.76 -2.79 -24.86
CA TRP A 399 32.23 -3.87 -25.69
C TRP A 399 31.14 -3.33 -26.62
N ASP A 400 31.24 -3.65 -27.91
CA ASP A 400 30.16 -3.49 -28.88
C ASP A 400 29.46 -4.83 -29.06
N GLY A 401 28.14 -4.85 -28.93
CA GLY A 401 27.37 -6.07 -29.16
C GLY A 401 25.89 -5.91 -28.93
N TRP A 402 25.24 -7.02 -28.63
CA TRP A 402 23.80 -7.12 -28.43
C TRP A 402 23.50 -7.57 -27.01
N ILE A 403 22.50 -6.93 -26.41
CA ILE A 403 21.95 -7.35 -25.12
C ILE A 403 20.47 -7.66 -25.28
N LYS A 404 19.99 -8.63 -24.50
CA LYS A 404 18.56 -8.93 -24.36
C LYS A 404 17.94 -7.89 -23.42
N ALA A 405 17.77 -6.66 -23.93
CA ALA A 405 17.31 -5.50 -23.17
C ALA A 405 15.88 -5.66 -22.64
N LEU A 406 15.08 -6.52 -23.28
CA LEU A 406 13.78 -6.93 -22.82
C LEU A 406 13.77 -8.44 -22.58
N ASP A 407 13.09 -8.92 -21.54
CA ASP A 407 12.86 -10.35 -21.38
C ASP A 407 11.84 -10.90 -22.39
N ASP A 408 11.56 -12.21 -22.33
CA ASP A 408 10.61 -12.87 -23.26
C ASP A 408 9.16 -12.40 -23.12
N LYS A 409 8.86 -11.65 -22.05
CA LYS A 409 7.55 -11.05 -21.81
C LYS A 409 7.54 -9.54 -22.12
N GLY A 410 8.66 -8.99 -22.60
CA GLY A 410 8.78 -7.59 -22.98
C GLY A 410 9.15 -6.64 -21.84
N PHE A 411 9.61 -7.14 -20.68
CA PHE A 411 9.97 -6.30 -19.54
C PHE A 411 11.44 -5.88 -19.59
N PRO A 412 11.76 -4.65 -19.15
CA PRO A 412 13.10 -4.09 -19.22
C PRO A 412 14.09 -4.83 -18.32
N ASN A 413 15.25 -5.18 -18.89
CA ASN A 413 16.45 -5.63 -18.16
C ASN A 413 17.47 -4.50 -17.97
N ILE A 414 17.23 -3.32 -18.55
CA ILE A 414 18.06 -2.11 -18.40
C ILE A 414 17.18 -0.94 -17.97
N TRP A 415 17.73 0.04 -17.27
CA TRP A 415 17.01 1.26 -16.88
C TRP A 415 17.87 2.51 -17.06
N VAL A 416 17.20 3.65 -17.16
CA VAL A 416 17.82 4.97 -17.03
C VAL A 416 18.14 5.20 -15.55
N ASP A 417 19.37 5.55 -15.23
CA ASP A 417 19.77 5.97 -13.90
C ASP A 417 20.43 7.35 -14.00
N ASP A 418 19.86 8.33 -13.29
CA ASP A 418 20.43 9.68 -13.15
C ASP A 418 21.45 9.74 -11.99
N THR A 419 21.62 8.67 -11.22
CA THR A 419 22.74 8.58 -10.28
C THR A 419 24.00 8.28 -11.07
N ASN A 420 24.59 9.35 -11.62
CA ASN A 420 25.87 9.35 -12.31
C ASN A 420 26.87 8.45 -11.57
N CYS A 421 27.10 7.26 -12.12
CA CYS A 421 28.28 7.13 -12.95
C CYS A 421 27.96 7.71 -14.34
#